data_AF-A0A098G3J7-F1
#
_entry.id   AF-A0A098G3J7-F1
#
_cell.length_a   1.000
_cell.length_b   1.000
_cell.length_c   1.000
_cell.angle_alpha   90.00
_cell.angle_beta   90.00
_cell.angle_gamma   90.00
#
_symmetry.space_group_name_H-M   'P 1'
#
loop_
_entity.id
_entity.type
_entity.pdbx_description
1 polymer ?
#
loop_
_entity_poly.entity_id
_entity_poly.type
_entity_poly.pdbx_seq_one_letter_code
_entity_poly.pdbx_strand_id
1 'polypeptide(L)'
;MYILSNEKKVDKIIECLRLQKSQSTNKKRIAVIIGEGSVTSMLPELNGLCDAIILIDMNYPVIEHNQCMIELLCNSEDREQFKSEYKKNFGVYTYHMLTADERRGDWGALGFKKLLGRSNDLGKEFFLSSEQRFLQCRNAAEQLEIVPLSINMFDLEQVRQLKQRLIDDNSTISIINVTNLYEWDANKNAINCYRKDEWQPNNNVSEMLNLLLDNSVEPLILYSAYEKKDDLLLVAKIDTSINGYLYEAEQAIQEQIQSYEKSLGELCDSRVSQSQSTFYGKRPSTIKRDYQSGEYHLSHK
;
A
#
# COMPACT_ATOMS: atom_id res chain seq x y z
N MET A 1 13.46 -3.78 4.69
CA MET A 1 12.26 -2.91 4.57
C MET A 1 12.45 -2.01 3.37
N TYR A 2 11.48 -1.96 2.45
CA TYR A 2 11.54 -1.10 1.27
C TYR A 2 10.82 0.21 1.56
N ILE A 3 11.40 1.33 1.14
CA ILE A 3 10.81 2.67 1.31
C ILE A 3 9.75 2.95 0.25
N LEU A 4 9.90 2.31 -0.89
CA LEU A 4 8.99 2.42 -2.02
C LEU A 4 8.65 1.01 -2.50
N SER A 5 7.48 0.87 -3.11
CA SER A 5 7.03 -0.34 -3.78
C SER A 5 8.10 -0.81 -4.77
N ASN A 6 8.33 -2.12 -4.79
CA ASN A 6 9.15 -2.81 -5.78
C ASN A 6 8.30 -3.47 -6.89
N GLU A 7 7.00 -3.19 -6.91
CA GLU A 7 6.05 -3.78 -7.86
C GLU A 7 6.30 -3.24 -9.27
N LYS A 8 6.28 -4.15 -10.25
CA LYS A 8 6.41 -3.88 -11.68
C LYS A 8 5.04 -3.81 -12.34
N LYS A 9 5.00 -3.24 -13.55
CA LYS A 9 3.78 -3.10 -14.38
C LYS A 9 2.64 -2.35 -13.70
N VAL A 10 2.94 -1.44 -12.77
CA VAL A 10 1.93 -0.58 -12.13
C VAL A 10 1.28 0.36 -13.17
N ASP A 11 1.98 0.68 -14.27
CA ASP A 11 1.39 1.38 -15.41
C ASP A 11 0.16 0.65 -15.97
N LYS A 12 0.15 -0.70 -15.95
CA LYS A 12 -0.99 -1.51 -16.39
C LYS A 12 -2.18 -1.42 -15.45
N ILE A 13 -1.94 -1.31 -14.15
CA ILE A 13 -3.01 -1.02 -13.18
C ILE A 13 -3.62 0.34 -13.45
N ILE A 14 -2.78 1.36 -13.66
CA ILE A 14 -3.25 2.72 -13.97
C ILE A 14 -4.07 2.72 -15.29
N GLU A 15 -3.59 2.03 -16.32
CA GLU A 15 -4.34 1.86 -17.58
C GLU A 15 -5.69 1.17 -17.36
N CYS A 16 -5.74 0.11 -16.54
CA CYS A 16 -6.98 -0.58 -16.18
C CYS A 16 -7.95 0.33 -15.41
N LEU A 17 -7.48 1.02 -14.37
CA LEU A 17 -8.29 1.94 -13.55
C LEU A 17 -8.91 3.05 -14.41
N ARG A 18 -8.15 3.61 -15.34
CA ARG A 18 -8.62 4.64 -16.28
C ARG A 18 -9.80 4.19 -17.15
N LEU A 19 -9.87 2.91 -17.48
CA LEU A 19 -10.94 2.34 -18.31
C LEU A 19 -12.18 1.96 -17.50
N GLN A 20 -12.08 1.94 -16.16
CA GLN A 20 -13.21 1.63 -15.29
C GLN A 20 -14.18 2.80 -15.24
N LYS A 21 -15.47 2.46 -15.14
CA LYS A 21 -16.53 3.44 -14.90
C LYS A 21 -16.91 3.38 -13.44
N SER A 22 -17.12 4.54 -12.84
CA SER A 22 -17.75 4.62 -11.53
C SER A 22 -19.13 3.97 -11.59
N GLN A 23 -19.39 3.07 -10.65
CA GLN A 23 -20.73 2.56 -10.45
C GLN A 23 -21.58 3.59 -9.70
N SER A 24 -22.84 3.69 -10.09
CA SER A 24 -23.80 4.52 -9.36
C SER A 24 -24.12 3.89 -8.01
N THR A 25 -23.87 4.60 -6.93
CA THR A 25 -24.17 4.18 -5.57
C THR A 25 -24.57 5.40 -4.73
N ASN A 26 -25.38 5.18 -3.70
CA ASN A 26 -25.72 6.17 -2.69
C ASN A 26 -24.74 6.17 -1.50
N LYS A 27 -23.73 5.30 -1.53
CA LYS A 27 -22.67 5.19 -0.51
C LYS A 27 -21.42 5.95 -0.94
N LYS A 28 -20.68 6.46 0.03
CA LYS A 28 -19.34 6.98 -0.20
C LYS A 28 -18.41 5.84 -0.61
N ARG A 29 -17.70 5.99 -1.72
CA ARG A 29 -16.78 4.97 -2.27
C ARG A 29 -15.39 5.18 -1.70
N ILE A 30 -14.80 4.12 -1.18
CA ILE A 30 -13.51 4.15 -0.51
C ILE A 30 -12.51 3.28 -1.27
N ALA A 31 -11.31 3.81 -1.50
CA ALA A 31 -10.15 3.01 -1.86
C ALA A 31 -9.34 2.70 -0.60
N VAL A 32 -9.07 1.43 -0.34
CA VAL A 32 -8.18 0.99 0.75
C VAL A 32 -6.85 0.63 0.14
N ILE A 33 -5.78 1.31 0.54
CA ILE A 33 -4.44 1.08 -0.01
C ILE A 33 -3.53 0.58 1.11
N ILE A 34 -3.05 -0.65 0.99
CA ILE A 34 -2.15 -1.26 1.97
C ILE A 34 -0.71 -1.08 1.49
N GLY A 35 0.19 -0.58 2.35
CA GLY A 35 1.58 -0.30 2.00
C GLY A 35 1.79 0.96 1.16
N GLU A 36 2.94 1.07 0.47
CA GLU A 36 3.31 2.27 -0.32
C GLU A 36 2.65 2.31 -1.71
N GLY A 37 2.31 1.15 -2.29
CA GLY A 37 1.35 0.96 -3.39
C GLY A 37 1.48 1.85 -4.64
N SER A 38 2.55 2.62 -4.82
CA SER A 38 2.65 3.69 -5.83
C SER A 38 1.43 4.63 -5.88
N VAL A 39 0.76 4.86 -4.74
CA VAL A 39 -0.55 5.54 -4.65
C VAL A 39 -0.54 6.93 -5.26
N THR A 40 0.52 7.71 -5.04
CA THR A 40 0.68 9.07 -5.58
C THR A 40 0.55 9.11 -7.10
N SER A 41 1.01 8.05 -7.77
CA SER A 41 0.94 7.90 -9.22
C SER A 41 -0.42 7.44 -9.72
N MET A 42 -1.29 6.91 -8.86
CA MET A 42 -2.64 6.43 -9.21
C MET A 42 -3.74 7.46 -8.93
N LEU A 43 -3.42 8.56 -8.22
CA LEU A 43 -4.40 9.54 -7.75
C LEU A 43 -5.40 10.03 -8.81
N PRO A 44 -5.00 10.40 -10.05
CA PRO A 44 -5.96 10.87 -11.05
C PRO A 44 -7.03 9.85 -11.38
N GLU A 45 -6.64 8.58 -11.52
CA GLU A 45 -7.55 7.48 -11.82
C GLU A 45 -8.39 7.10 -10.59
N LEU A 46 -7.82 7.15 -9.38
CA LEU A 46 -8.56 6.91 -8.13
C LEU A 46 -9.64 7.98 -7.90
N ASN A 47 -9.37 9.25 -8.22
CA ASN A 47 -10.34 10.35 -8.07
C ASN A 47 -11.64 10.15 -8.88
N GLY A 48 -11.60 9.36 -9.97
CA GLY A 48 -12.81 8.98 -10.70
C GLY A 48 -13.61 7.84 -10.04
N LEU A 49 -12.96 7.03 -9.20
CA LEU A 49 -13.47 5.73 -8.74
C LEU A 49 -13.79 5.68 -7.24
N CYS A 50 -13.23 6.59 -6.44
CA CYS A 50 -13.49 6.72 -5.02
C CYS A 50 -13.61 8.19 -4.61
N ASP A 51 -14.23 8.41 -3.45
CA ASP A 51 -14.40 9.72 -2.85
C ASP A 51 -13.39 9.95 -1.69
N ALA A 52 -12.80 8.87 -1.16
CA ALA A 52 -11.72 8.92 -0.18
C ALA A 52 -10.76 7.73 -0.33
N ILE A 53 -9.53 7.91 0.13
CA ILE A 53 -8.49 6.89 0.22
C ILE A 53 -8.16 6.65 1.69
N ILE A 54 -8.23 5.40 2.14
CA ILE A 54 -7.69 4.97 3.42
C ILE A 54 -6.31 4.35 3.18
N LEU A 55 -5.27 4.97 3.73
CA LEU A 55 -3.90 4.45 3.72
C LEU A 55 -3.70 3.56 4.94
N ILE A 56 -3.44 2.27 4.72
CA ILE A 56 -3.30 1.28 5.80
C ILE A 56 -1.91 0.66 5.79
N ASP A 57 -1.27 0.61 6.95
CA ASP A 57 -0.14 -0.28 7.20
C ASP A 57 -0.03 -0.58 8.71
N MET A 58 0.50 -1.75 9.07
CA MET A 58 0.88 -2.02 10.46
C MET A 58 2.14 -1.25 10.86
N ASN A 59 2.93 -0.83 9.89
CA ASN A 59 4.17 -0.08 10.04
C ASN A 59 3.93 1.41 9.80
N TYR A 60 3.74 2.14 10.90
CA TYR A 60 3.40 3.57 10.88
C TYR A 60 4.31 4.45 9.98
N PRO A 61 5.64 4.28 9.93
CA PRO A 61 6.50 4.98 8.96
C PRO A 61 6.09 4.87 7.49
N VAL A 62 5.46 3.77 7.05
CA VAL A 62 4.96 3.64 5.67
C VAL A 62 3.79 4.59 5.44
N ILE A 63 2.90 4.69 6.43
CA ILE A 63 1.76 5.60 6.39
C ILE A 63 2.24 7.05 6.36
N GLU A 64 3.17 7.42 7.25
CA GLU A 64 3.74 8.77 7.28
C GLU A 64 4.42 9.14 5.96
N HIS A 65 5.14 8.20 5.35
CA HIS A 65 5.78 8.44 4.05
C HIS A 65 4.75 8.67 2.93
N ASN A 66 3.70 7.85 2.85
CA ASN A 66 2.61 8.06 1.88
C ASN A 66 1.92 9.41 2.07
N GLN A 67 1.61 9.79 3.31
CA GLN A 67 1.00 11.08 3.62
C GLN A 67 1.90 12.23 3.20
N CYS A 68 3.19 12.16 3.56
CA CYS A 68 4.17 13.16 3.17
C CYS A 68 4.27 13.31 1.65
N MET A 69 4.28 12.22 0.90
CA MET A 69 4.29 12.26 -0.57
C MET A 69 3.10 13.02 -1.14
N ILE A 70 1.91 12.81 -0.57
CA ILE A 70 0.68 13.49 -0.99
C ILE A 70 0.70 14.96 -0.56
N GLU A 71 1.10 15.27 0.67
CA GLU A 71 1.21 16.64 1.17
C GLU A 71 2.23 17.46 0.37
N LEU A 72 3.40 16.88 0.06
CA LEU A 72 4.39 17.52 -0.79
C LEU A 72 3.86 17.78 -2.20
N LEU A 73 3.06 16.85 -2.74
CA LEU A 73 2.42 17.01 -4.03
C LEU A 73 1.45 18.20 -4.02
N CYS A 74 0.59 18.31 -3.00
CA CYS A 74 -0.35 19.43 -2.83
C CYS A 74 0.36 20.79 -2.63
N ASN A 75 1.46 20.80 -1.87
CA ASN A 75 2.16 22.03 -1.51
C ASN A 75 3.19 22.50 -2.55
N SER A 76 3.42 21.72 -3.61
CA SER A 76 4.40 22.06 -4.65
C SER A 76 3.70 22.65 -5.89
N GLU A 77 4.24 23.76 -6.39
CA GLU A 77 3.74 24.45 -7.59
C GLU A 77 4.03 23.64 -8.86
N ASP A 78 5.20 22.99 -8.91
CA ASP A 78 5.68 22.21 -10.03
C ASP A 78 6.52 20.99 -9.58
N ARG A 79 6.95 20.17 -10.56
CA ARG A 79 7.78 18.99 -10.30
C ARG A 79 9.14 19.30 -9.71
N GLU A 80 9.76 20.42 -10.07
CA GLU A 80 11.11 20.74 -9.61
C GLU A 80 11.09 21.18 -8.13
N GLN A 81 10.07 21.94 -7.74
CA GLN A 81 9.82 22.25 -6.34
C GLN A 81 9.55 20.98 -5.53
N PHE A 82 8.71 20.07 -6.03
CA PHE A 82 8.47 18.78 -5.37
C PHE A 82 9.78 18.02 -5.15
N LYS A 83 10.61 17.88 -6.20
CA LYS A 83 11.89 17.15 -6.12
C LYS A 83 12.83 17.78 -5.10
N SER A 84 12.89 19.11 -5.07
CA SER A 84 13.73 19.88 -4.14
C SER A 84 13.29 19.66 -2.69
N GLU A 85 11.99 19.84 -2.40
CA GLU A 85 11.43 19.67 -1.06
C GLU A 85 11.49 18.22 -0.59
N TYR A 86 11.20 17.26 -1.46
CA TYR A 86 11.36 15.85 -1.14
C TYR A 86 12.80 15.54 -0.77
N LYS A 87 13.79 15.96 -1.55
CA LYS A 87 15.21 15.71 -1.26
C LYS A 87 15.64 16.32 0.10
N LYS A 88 15.13 17.50 0.43
CA LYS A 88 15.42 18.21 1.69
C LYS A 88 14.81 17.51 2.92
N ASN A 89 13.58 17.02 2.79
CA ASN A 89 12.79 16.53 3.92
C ASN A 89 12.72 14.99 4.01
N PHE A 90 13.16 14.26 2.98
CA PHE A 90 13.06 12.79 2.88
C PHE A 90 13.55 12.07 4.13
N GLY A 91 14.65 12.54 4.71
CA GLY A 91 15.25 11.91 5.87
C GLY A 91 14.30 11.80 7.06
N VAL A 92 13.55 12.86 7.36
CA VAL A 92 12.66 12.91 8.52
C VAL A 92 11.65 11.75 8.52
N TYR A 93 11.18 11.35 7.34
CA TYR A 93 10.07 10.41 7.20
C TYR A 93 10.49 8.97 6.97
N THR A 94 11.69 8.74 6.42
CA THR A 94 12.12 7.38 6.05
C THR A 94 13.25 6.86 6.89
N TYR A 95 13.72 7.61 7.90
CA TYR A 95 14.82 7.20 8.78
C TYR A 95 14.64 5.78 9.31
N HIS A 96 13.44 5.51 9.82
CA HIS A 96 13.08 4.25 10.46
C HIS A 96 12.96 3.08 9.47
N MET A 97 12.86 3.38 8.18
CA MET A 97 12.76 2.41 7.09
C MET A 97 14.12 2.06 6.47
N LEU A 98 15.17 2.83 6.77
CA LEU A 98 16.52 2.61 6.27
C LEU A 98 17.27 1.58 7.12
N THR A 99 18.09 0.75 6.45
CA THR A 99 19.08 -0.12 7.11
C THR A 99 20.19 0.69 7.79
N ALA A 100 20.93 0.08 8.71
CA ALA A 100 22.04 0.74 9.40
C ALA A 100 23.10 1.32 8.43
N ASP A 101 23.36 0.62 7.33
CA ASP A 101 24.31 1.07 6.30
C ASP A 101 23.79 2.28 5.54
N GLU A 102 22.52 2.27 5.16
CA GLU A 102 21.90 3.37 4.42
C GLU A 102 21.80 4.65 5.26
N ARG A 103 21.67 4.52 6.59
CA ARG A 103 21.67 5.67 7.52
C ARG A 103 23.02 6.38 7.63
N ARG A 104 24.12 5.76 7.18
CA ARG A 104 25.47 6.37 7.23
C ARG A 104 25.75 7.32 6.06
N GLY A 105 24.89 7.35 5.03
CA GLY A 105 25.06 8.18 3.83
C GLY A 105 24.09 9.35 3.74
N ASP A 106 24.08 10.01 2.58
CA ASP A 106 23.05 10.98 2.21
C ASP A 106 21.74 10.24 1.87
N TRP A 107 21.00 9.90 2.92
CA TRP A 107 19.64 9.38 2.91
C TRP A 107 18.68 10.16 2.00
N GLY A 108 18.73 11.50 1.96
CA GLY A 108 17.89 12.32 1.08
C GLY A 108 18.15 12.01 -0.40
N ALA A 109 19.43 11.95 -0.79
CA ALA A 109 19.83 11.55 -2.13
C ALA A 109 19.46 10.07 -2.44
N LEU A 110 19.61 9.16 -1.48
CA LEU A 110 19.23 7.76 -1.65
C LEU A 110 17.73 7.59 -1.89
N GLY A 111 16.91 8.26 -1.08
CA GLY A 111 15.46 8.29 -1.22
C GLY A 111 14.99 8.81 -2.55
N PHE A 112 15.54 9.95 -2.93
CA PHE A 112 15.27 10.57 -4.21
C PHE A 112 15.67 9.66 -5.37
N LYS A 113 16.83 9.00 -5.29
CA LYS A 113 17.26 8.01 -6.29
C LYS A 113 16.28 6.83 -6.37
N LYS A 114 15.81 6.29 -5.23
CA LYS A 114 14.81 5.21 -5.21
C LYS A 114 13.49 5.69 -5.83
N LEU A 115 13.05 6.91 -5.53
CA LEU A 115 11.84 7.52 -6.09
C LEU A 115 11.93 7.66 -7.61
N LEU A 116 13.03 8.22 -8.11
CA LEU A 116 13.26 8.32 -9.55
C LEU A 116 13.41 6.96 -10.21
N GLY A 117 13.91 5.95 -9.50
CA GLY A 117 13.95 4.57 -9.97
C GLY A 117 12.58 4.02 -10.37
N ARG A 118 11.50 4.51 -9.75
CA ARG A 118 10.12 4.13 -10.10
C ARG A 118 9.67 4.64 -11.47
N SER A 119 10.33 5.66 -12.02
CA SER A 119 10.01 6.16 -13.37
C SER A 119 10.23 5.10 -14.46
N ASN A 120 11.15 4.15 -14.26
CA ASN A 120 11.38 3.05 -15.20
C ASN A 120 10.18 2.09 -15.27
N ASP A 121 9.46 1.92 -14.15
CA ASP A 121 8.35 0.97 -14.04
C ASP A 121 7.01 1.61 -14.42
N LEU A 122 6.85 2.90 -14.09
CA LEU A 122 5.61 3.65 -14.31
C LEU A 122 5.62 4.43 -15.64
N GLY A 123 6.79 4.70 -16.22
CA GLY A 123 6.93 5.45 -17.47
C GLY A 123 6.22 6.80 -17.42
N LYS A 124 5.31 7.03 -18.39
CA LYS A 124 4.50 8.25 -18.47
C LYS A 124 3.51 8.41 -17.30
N GLU A 125 3.15 7.32 -16.63
CA GLU A 125 2.19 7.30 -15.52
C GLU A 125 2.85 7.71 -14.19
N PHE A 126 4.18 7.82 -14.16
CA PHE A 126 4.89 8.34 -13.00
C PHE A 126 4.48 9.79 -12.73
N PHE A 127 4.11 10.14 -11.50
CA PHE A 127 3.59 11.49 -11.19
C PHE A 127 4.60 12.62 -11.48
N LEU A 128 5.91 12.34 -11.53
CA LEU A 128 6.95 13.30 -11.93
C LEU A 128 7.38 13.19 -13.41
N SER A 129 6.68 12.39 -14.23
CA SER A 129 7.05 12.16 -15.65
C SER A 129 6.99 13.43 -16.49
N SER A 130 6.00 14.29 -16.22
CA SER A 130 5.72 15.52 -16.96
C SER A 130 4.94 16.51 -16.09
N GLU A 131 5.01 17.81 -16.40
CA GLU A 131 4.20 18.81 -15.66
C GLU A 131 2.71 18.52 -15.74
N GLN A 132 2.23 18.07 -16.91
CA GLN A 132 0.84 17.68 -17.07
C GLN A 132 0.43 16.56 -16.11
N ARG A 133 1.22 15.48 -16.03
CA ARG A 133 0.90 14.35 -15.13
C ARG A 133 1.00 14.78 -13.66
N PHE A 134 1.97 15.61 -13.31
CA PHE A 134 2.13 16.16 -11.97
C PHE A 134 0.90 16.96 -11.54
N LEU A 135 0.47 17.91 -12.38
CA LEU A 135 -0.72 18.73 -12.11
C LEU A 135 -2.00 17.88 -12.03
N GLN A 136 -2.14 16.84 -12.85
CA GLN A 136 -3.24 15.89 -12.73
C GLN A 136 -3.26 15.20 -11.36
N CYS A 137 -2.09 14.71 -10.91
CA CYS A 137 -1.97 14.05 -9.61
C CYS A 137 -2.24 15.03 -8.47
N ARG A 138 -1.72 16.26 -8.53
CA ARG A 138 -1.96 17.30 -7.53
C ARG A 138 -3.43 17.66 -7.43
N ASN A 139 -4.07 17.96 -8.55
CA ASN A 139 -5.49 18.31 -8.57
C ASN A 139 -6.38 17.19 -8.01
N ALA A 140 -6.00 15.92 -8.25
CA ALA A 140 -6.69 14.77 -7.67
C ALA A 140 -6.44 14.64 -6.16
N ALA A 141 -5.20 14.87 -5.70
CA ALA A 141 -4.85 14.86 -4.28
C ALA A 141 -5.65 15.90 -3.47
N GLU A 142 -5.88 17.08 -4.04
CA GLU A 142 -6.65 18.17 -3.42
C GLU A 142 -8.16 17.85 -3.29
N GLN A 143 -8.67 16.93 -4.11
CA GLN A 143 -10.10 16.55 -4.14
C GLN A 143 -10.41 15.32 -3.28
N LEU A 144 -9.43 14.44 -3.12
CA LEU A 144 -9.57 13.19 -2.38
C LEU A 144 -9.34 13.41 -0.89
N GLU A 145 -10.25 12.89 -0.06
CA GLU A 145 -9.99 12.77 1.38
C GLU A 145 -9.00 11.62 1.63
N ILE A 146 -7.90 11.91 2.33
CA ILE A 146 -6.87 10.92 2.66
C ILE A 146 -6.92 10.62 4.16
N VAL A 147 -7.18 9.36 4.51
CA VAL A 147 -7.34 8.90 5.89
C VAL A 147 -6.24 7.89 6.24
N PRO A 148 -5.21 8.27 7.01
CA PRO A 148 -4.21 7.32 7.50
C PRO A 148 -4.76 6.45 8.63
N LEU A 149 -4.58 5.13 8.57
CA LEU A 149 -4.93 4.21 9.66
C LEU A 149 -3.84 3.17 9.89
N SER A 150 -3.37 3.05 11.13
CA SER A 150 -2.48 1.95 11.52
C SER A 150 -3.32 0.75 11.95
N ILE A 151 -3.48 -0.21 11.03
CA ILE A 151 -4.26 -1.44 11.22
C ILE A 151 -3.41 -2.63 10.78
N ASN A 152 -3.40 -3.69 11.58
CA ASN A 152 -2.92 -4.98 11.13
C ASN A 152 -4.03 -5.71 10.37
N MET A 153 -3.88 -5.85 9.06
CA MET A 153 -4.88 -6.48 8.19
C MET A 153 -5.02 -8.00 8.39
N PHE A 154 -4.08 -8.62 9.12
CA PHE A 154 -4.22 -10.01 9.61
C PHE A 154 -4.97 -10.11 10.94
N ASP A 155 -5.18 -9.00 11.66
CA ASP A 155 -5.98 -8.97 12.90
C ASP A 155 -7.45 -8.71 12.55
N LEU A 156 -8.21 -9.81 12.46
CA LEU A 156 -9.62 -9.75 12.07
C LEU A 156 -10.48 -8.91 13.01
N GLU A 157 -10.08 -8.69 14.26
CA GLU A 157 -10.81 -7.80 15.16
C GLU A 157 -10.63 -6.33 14.77
N GLN A 158 -9.42 -5.92 14.38
CA GLN A 158 -9.18 -4.58 13.84
C GLN A 158 -9.90 -4.39 12.49
N VAL A 159 -9.92 -5.44 11.65
CA VAL A 159 -10.67 -5.43 10.38
C VAL A 159 -12.18 -5.27 10.61
N ARG A 160 -12.76 -5.94 11.63
CA ARG A 160 -14.17 -5.74 12.02
C ARG A 160 -14.44 -4.32 12.49
N GLN A 161 -13.52 -3.72 13.26
CA GLN A 161 -13.66 -2.32 13.68
C GLN A 161 -13.63 -1.35 12.49
N LEU A 162 -12.75 -1.59 11.50
CA LEU A 162 -12.76 -0.83 10.25
C LEU A 162 -14.08 -1.01 9.50
N LYS A 163 -14.58 -2.24 9.39
CA LYS A 163 -15.87 -2.53 8.75
C LYS A 163 -17.02 -1.79 9.42
N GLN A 164 -17.07 -1.78 10.75
CA GLN A 164 -18.11 -1.06 11.48
C GLN A 164 -18.07 0.44 11.19
N ARG A 165 -16.88 1.05 11.16
CA ARG A 165 -16.73 2.47 10.79
C ARG A 165 -17.22 2.75 9.37
N LEU A 166 -16.89 1.89 8.41
CA LEU A 166 -17.39 2.02 7.03
C LEU A 166 -18.92 1.95 6.97
N ILE A 167 -19.56 1.12 7.81
CA ILE A 167 -21.02 1.06 7.91
C ILE A 167 -21.58 2.35 8.51
N ASP A 168 -21.00 2.82 9.61
CA ASP A 168 -21.44 4.03 10.32
C ASP A 168 -21.34 5.27 9.42
N ASP A 169 -20.31 5.34 8.57
CA ASP A 169 -20.07 6.41 7.60
C ASP A 169 -20.82 6.21 6.26
N ASN A 170 -21.75 5.26 6.17
CA ASN A 170 -22.47 4.87 4.95
C ASN A 170 -21.55 4.74 3.72
N SER A 171 -20.43 4.04 3.92
CA SER A 171 -19.35 3.88 2.97
C SER A 171 -19.28 2.45 2.42
N THR A 172 -18.66 2.29 1.25
CA THR A 172 -18.37 1.00 0.62
C THR A 172 -16.99 1.01 0.00
N ILE A 173 -16.30 -0.13 0.03
CA ILE A 173 -14.98 -0.26 -0.62
C ILE A 173 -15.21 -0.52 -2.10
N SER A 174 -14.74 0.38 -2.97
CA SER A 174 -14.74 0.17 -4.43
C SER A 174 -13.40 -0.38 -4.92
N ILE A 175 -12.32 -0.09 -4.21
CA ILE A 175 -10.97 -0.52 -4.55
C ILE A 175 -10.26 -0.97 -3.27
N ILE A 176 -9.57 -2.11 -3.32
CA ILE A 176 -8.62 -2.51 -2.27
C ILE A 176 -7.30 -2.94 -2.89
N ASN A 177 -6.19 -2.33 -2.48
CA ASN A 177 -4.85 -2.81 -2.79
C ASN A 177 -4.34 -3.66 -1.63
N VAL A 178 -4.21 -4.97 -1.87
CA VAL A 178 -3.69 -5.96 -0.92
C VAL A 178 -2.23 -6.33 -1.17
N THR A 179 -1.55 -5.65 -2.11
CA THR A 179 -0.14 -5.88 -2.47
C THR A 179 0.18 -7.38 -2.57
N ASN A 180 1.17 -7.88 -1.84
CA ASN A 180 1.52 -9.29 -1.74
C ASN A 180 1.15 -9.90 -0.38
N LEU A 181 0.10 -9.40 0.30
CA LEU A 181 -0.29 -9.89 1.64
C LEU A 181 -0.51 -11.41 1.71
N TYR A 182 -0.96 -12.03 0.60
CA TYR A 182 -1.14 -13.47 0.53
C TYR A 182 0.15 -14.24 0.87
N GLU A 183 1.35 -13.71 0.55
CA GLU A 183 2.63 -14.39 0.84
C GLU A 183 2.91 -14.52 2.33
N TRP A 184 2.32 -13.62 3.11
CA TRP A 184 2.52 -13.47 4.54
C TRP A 184 1.40 -14.11 5.35
N ASP A 185 0.32 -14.57 4.70
CA ASP A 185 -0.81 -15.21 5.35
C ASP A 185 -0.51 -16.68 5.69
N ALA A 186 0.64 -16.97 6.31
CA ALA A 186 1.02 -18.32 6.71
C ALA A 186 2.06 -18.28 7.83
N ASN A 187 2.11 -19.35 8.65
CA ASN A 187 3.16 -19.51 9.67
C ASN A 187 4.56 -19.56 9.05
N LYS A 188 4.65 -20.13 7.84
CA LYS A 188 5.82 -20.10 6.97
C LYS A 188 5.43 -19.33 5.71
N ASN A 189 5.89 -18.10 5.62
CA ASN A 189 5.68 -17.22 4.47
C ASN A 189 6.21 -17.84 3.17
N ALA A 190 5.52 -17.59 2.06
CA ALA A 190 5.71 -18.28 0.78
C ALA A 190 7.14 -18.19 0.24
N ILE A 191 7.80 -17.05 0.41
CA ILE A 191 9.20 -16.83 0.00
C ILE A 191 10.21 -17.75 0.71
N ASN A 192 9.84 -18.28 1.89
CA ASN A 192 10.69 -19.17 2.67
C ASN A 192 10.38 -20.65 2.41
N CYS A 193 9.38 -20.96 1.58
CA CYS A 193 9.04 -22.32 1.18
C CYS A 193 10.04 -22.84 0.14
N TYR A 194 10.51 -24.07 0.35
CA TYR A 194 11.41 -24.78 -0.54
C TYR A 194 10.65 -25.77 -1.42
N ARG A 195 11.29 -26.21 -2.51
CA ARG A 195 10.79 -27.31 -3.33
C ARG A 195 10.50 -28.53 -2.45
N LYS A 196 9.22 -28.95 -2.42
CA LYS A 196 8.58 -30.00 -1.58
C LYS A 196 7.87 -29.52 -0.31
N ASP A 197 7.99 -28.25 0.06
CA ASP A 197 7.14 -27.68 1.10
C ASP A 197 5.71 -27.52 0.57
N GLU A 198 4.74 -27.74 1.45
CA GLU A 198 3.36 -27.35 1.23
C GLU A 198 3.15 -26.01 1.93
N TRP A 199 2.84 -24.96 1.16
CA TRP A 199 2.45 -23.68 1.73
C TRP A 199 1.02 -23.78 2.25
N GLN A 200 0.83 -23.48 3.53
CA GLN A 200 -0.45 -23.61 4.23
C GLN A 200 -0.91 -22.22 4.69
N PRO A 201 -1.85 -21.58 3.96
CA PRO A 201 -2.37 -20.29 4.36
C PRO A 201 -3.18 -20.39 5.65
N ASN A 202 -3.10 -19.34 6.47
CA ASN A 202 -3.94 -19.16 7.65
C ASN A 202 -5.35 -18.65 7.30
N ASN A 203 -5.60 -18.31 6.03
CA ASN A 203 -6.85 -17.79 5.47
C ASN A 203 -7.29 -16.40 5.99
N ASN A 204 -6.44 -15.66 6.71
CA ASN A 204 -6.82 -14.34 7.22
C ASN A 204 -7.07 -13.35 6.09
N VAL A 205 -6.35 -13.45 4.96
CA VAL A 205 -6.56 -12.54 3.81
C VAL A 205 -7.92 -12.79 3.18
N SER A 206 -8.31 -14.06 3.02
CA SER A 206 -9.63 -14.42 2.51
C SER A 206 -10.74 -13.94 3.45
N GLU A 207 -10.60 -14.18 4.76
CA GLU A 207 -11.57 -13.72 5.75
C GLU A 207 -11.68 -12.20 5.81
N MET A 208 -10.54 -11.48 5.77
CA MET A 208 -10.49 -10.02 5.69
C MET A 208 -11.22 -9.50 4.44
N LEU A 209 -10.93 -10.05 3.26
CA LEU A 209 -11.58 -9.62 2.02
C LEU A 209 -13.09 -9.87 2.07
N ASN A 210 -13.52 -11.02 2.56
CA ASN A 210 -14.94 -11.33 2.73
C ASN A 210 -15.63 -10.35 3.69
N LEU A 211 -14.99 -10.01 4.83
CA LEU A 211 -15.53 -9.02 5.78
C LEU A 211 -15.65 -7.62 5.17
N LEU A 212 -14.63 -7.19 4.42
CA LEU A 212 -14.57 -5.84 3.89
C LEU A 212 -15.48 -5.64 2.67
N LEU A 213 -15.55 -6.64 1.79
CA LEU A 213 -16.17 -6.55 0.46
C LEU A 213 -17.58 -7.18 0.36
N ASP A 214 -18.14 -7.72 1.45
CA ASP A 214 -19.47 -8.37 1.48
C ASP A 214 -20.63 -7.59 0.82
N ASN A 215 -20.56 -6.26 0.84
CA ASN A 215 -21.56 -5.34 0.32
C ASN A 215 -21.05 -4.50 -0.87
N SER A 216 -19.86 -4.81 -1.37
CA SER A 216 -19.26 -4.12 -2.51
C SER A 216 -19.82 -4.69 -3.81
N VAL A 217 -20.33 -3.80 -4.67
CA VAL A 217 -20.73 -4.17 -6.03
C VAL A 217 -19.48 -4.08 -6.91
N GLU A 218 -19.02 -5.24 -7.41
CA GLU A 218 -17.82 -5.39 -8.27
C GLU A 218 -16.56 -4.64 -7.76
N PRO A 219 -16.04 -4.99 -6.57
CA PRO A 219 -14.83 -4.35 -6.05
C PRO A 219 -13.62 -4.64 -6.95
N LEU A 220 -12.74 -3.66 -7.12
CA LEU A 220 -11.43 -3.87 -7.74
C LEU A 220 -10.43 -4.29 -6.68
N ILE A 221 -9.81 -5.44 -6.86
CA ILE A 221 -8.78 -5.98 -5.97
C ILE A 221 -7.44 -5.83 -6.68
N LEU A 222 -6.63 -4.88 -6.22
CA LEU A 222 -5.26 -4.68 -6.69
C LEU A 222 -4.33 -5.53 -5.83
N TYR A 223 -3.39 -6.21 -6.46
CA TYR A 223 -2.42 -7.06 -5.76
C TYR A 223 -1.17 -7.19 -6.61
N SER A 224 -0.13 -7.80 -6.07
CA SER A 224 1.09 -8.07 -6.82
C SER A 224 1.54 -9.49 -6.59
N ALA A 225 1.84 -10.20 -7.67
CA ALA A 225 2.27 -11.59 -7.62
C ALA A 225 3.52 -11.83 -8.46
N TYR A 226 4.30 -12.86 -8.11
CA TYR A 226 5.46 -13.25 -8.90
C TYR A 226 5.03 -13.78 -10.29
N GLU A 227 5.76 -13.40 -11.34
CA GLU A 227 5.60 -13.96 -12.69
C GLU A 227 6.82 -14.83 -13.04
N LYS A 228 6.63 -16.15 -13.22
CA LYS A 228 7.59 -17.14 -13.74
C LYS A 228 8.97 -17.24 -13.05
N LYS A 229 9.65 -18.35 -13.40
CA LYS A 229 10.68 -19.08 -12.64
C LYS A 229 11.98 -18.34 -12.27
N ASP A 230 12.25 -17.15 -12.83
CA ASP A 230 13.57 -16.49 -12.70
C ASP A 230 13.52 -15.02 -12.28
N ASP A 231 12.34 -14.38 -12.29
CA ASP A 231 12.21 -12.99 -11.87
C ASP A 231 11.68 -12.95 -10.44
N LEU A 232 12.53 -12.59 -9.47
CA LEU A 232 12.17 -12.21 -8.10
C LEU A 232 11.32 -10.91 -8.06
N LEU A 233 10.55 -10.64 -9.12
CA LEU A 233 9.84 -9.40 -9.35
C LEU A 233 8.35 -9.62 -9.12
N LEU A 234 7.80 -8.83 -8.21
CA LEU A 234 6.36 -8.72 -8.01
C LEU A 234 5.76 -7.90 -9.16
N VAL A 235 4.74 -8.44 -9.81
CA VAL A 235 4.02 -7.79 -10.89
C VAL A 235 2.63 -7.43 -10.41
N ALA A 236 2.28 -6.15 -10.55
CA ALA A 236 0.97 -5.65 -10.17
C ALA A 236 -0.13 -6.21 -11.09
N LYS A 237 -1.22 -6.65 -10.47
CA LYS A 237 -2.39 -7.29 -11.08
C LYS A 237 -3.69 -6.72 -10.49
N ILE A 238 -4.79 -6.97 -11.20
CA ILE A 238 -6.14 -6.54 -10.82
C ILE A 238 -7.12 -7.70 -11.02
N ASP A 239 -7.97 -7.92 -10.02
CA ASP A 239 -9.12 -8.81 -10.12
C ASP A 239 -10.41 -8.06 -9.74
N THR A 240 -11.56 -8.66 -10.06
CA THR A 240 -12.89 -8.16 -9.69
C THR A 240 -13.60 -9.07 -8.69
N SER A 241 -12.95 -10.16 -8.29
CA SER A 241 -13.49 -11.17 -7.40
C SER A 241 -12.44 -11.70 -6.42
N ILE A 242 -12.88 -12.01 -5.20
CA ILE A 242 -12.02 -12.62 -4.18
C ILE A 242 -11.47 -13.97 -4.67
N ASN A 243 -12.32 -14.78 -5.31
CA ASN A 243 -11.92 -16.10 -5.80
C ASN A 243 -10.90 -16.02 -6.95
N GLY A 244 -11.05 -15.08 -7.88
CA GLY A 244 -10.08 -14.86 -8.95
C GLY A 244 -8.71 -14.46 -8.41
N TYR A 245 -8.71 -13.48 -7.49
CA TYR A 245 -7.51 -13.06 -6.78
C TYR A 245 -6.82 -14.23 -6.04
N LEU A 246 -7.57 -14.98 -5.22
CA LEU A 246 -7.01 -16.09 -4.43
C LEU A 246 -6.46 -17.19 -5.33
N TYR A 247 -7.15 -17.52 -6.42
CA TYR A 247 -6.68 -18.51 -7.40
C TYR A 247 -5.36 -18.08 -8.03
N GLU A 248 -5.25 -16.84 -8.51
CA GLU A 248 -4.01 -16.34 -9.11
C GLU A 248 -2.86 -16.25 -8.11
N ALA A 249 -3.13 -15.81 -6.88
CA ALA A 249 -2.14 -15.75 -5.80
C ALA A 249 -1.61 -17.15 -5.45
N GLU A 250 -2.49 -18.14 -5.34
CA GLU A 250 -2.11 -19.53 -5.08
C GLU A 250 -1.25 -20.09 -6.23
N GLN A 251 -1.64 -19.88 -7.49
CA GLN A 251 -0.84 -20.31 -8.64
C GLN A 251 0.57 -19.69 -8.61
N ALA A 252 0.68 -18.39 -8.31
CA ALA A 252 1.97 -17.71 -8.23
C ALA A 252 2.87 -18.30 -7.13
N ILE A 253 2.32 -18.62 -5.96
CA ILE A 253 3.07 -19.30 -4.89
C ILE A 253 3.54 -20.69 -5.34
N GLN A 254 2.66 -21.48 -5.94
CA GLN A 254 3.00 -22.82 -6.38
C GLN A 254 4.12 -22.80 -7.43
N GLU A 255 4.05 -21.87 -8.39
CA GLU A 255 5.10 -21.67 -9.37
C GLU A 255 6.43 -21.26 -8.71
N GLN A 256 6.39 -20.37 -7.71
CA GLN A 256 7.58 -19.94 -6.95
C GLN A 256 8.20 -21.08 -6.14
N ILE A 257 7.41 -21.89 -5.46
CA ILE A 257 7.91 -23.05 -4.69
C ILE A 257 8.54 -24.08 -5.62
N GLN A 258 7.96 -24.27 -6.80
CA GLN A 258 8.50 -25.15 -7.84
C GLN A 258 9.74 -24.58 -8.54
N SER A 259 9.92 -23.25 -8.52
CA SER A 259 11.08 -22.55 -9.07
C SER A 259 12.33 -22.65 -8.21
N TYR A 260 12.15 -22.72 -6.90
CA TYR A 260 13.23 -22.67 -5.92
C TYR A 260 14.08 -23.96 -5.90
N GLU A 261 14.98 -24.13 -6.88
CA GLU A 261 16.08 -25.09 -6.88
C GLU A 261 17.28 -24.56 -6.08
N LYS A 262 17.12 -24.41 -4.76
CA LYS A 262 18.24 -24.44 -3.77
C LYS A 262 19.52 -23.66 -4.17
N SER A 263 19.48 -22.34 -4.33
CA SER A 263 20.72 -21.50 -4.33
C SER A 263 20.58 -20.01 -3.95
N LEU A 264 19.41 -19.53 -3.48
CA LEU A 264 19.22 -18.11 -3.12
C LEU A 264 19.10 -17.80 -1.62
N GLY A 265 19.18 -18.83 -0.76
CA GLY A 265 19.02 -18.70 0.69
C GLY A 265 20.00 -17.70 1.35
N GLU A 266 21.11 -17.35 0.70
CA GLU A 266 22.07 -16.38 1.24
C GLU A 266 21.74 -14.91 0.90
N LEU A 267 20.86 -14.63 -0.07
CA LEU A 267 20.61 -13.25 -0.56
C LEU A 267 19.39 -12.57 0.07
N CYS A 268 18.35 -13.32 0.47
CA CYS A 268 17.12 -12.75 1.04
C CYS A 268 17.13 -12.72 2.59
N ASP A 269 17.82 -13.66 3.24
CA ASP A 269 17.79 -13.82 4.70
C ASP A 269 18.42 -12.64 5.47
N SER A 270 19.34 -11.90 4.84
CA SER A 270 20.00 -10.75 5.47
C SER A 270 19.18 -9.45 5.46
N ARG A 271 18.06 -9.38 4.70
CA ARG A 271 17.31 -8.11 4.52
C ARG A 271 15.91 -8.07 5.12
N VAL A 272 15.37 -9.22 5.52
CA VAL A 272 13.98 -9.36 5.98
C VAL A 272 13.88 -9.95 7.40
N SER A 273 14.89 -10.69 7.88
CA SER A 273 14.80 -11.47 9.13
C SER A 273 14.90 -10.67 10.43
N GLN A 274 15.38 -9.42 10.43
CA GLN A 274 15.69 -8.74 11.70
C GLN A 274 14.55 -7.93 12.33
N SER A 275 13.38 -7.77 11.69
CA SER A 275 12.27 -6.98 12.28
C SER A 275 10.95 -7.70 12.44
N GLN A 276 10.81 -8.94 11.97
CA GLN A 276 9.49 -9.58 11.86
C GLN A 276 9.23 -10.69 12.88
N SER A 277 10.24 -11.38 13.43
CA SER A 277 9.99 -12.47 14.39
C SER A 277 9.58 -12.02 15.80
N THR A 278 9.74 -10.73 16.15
CA THR A 278 9.42 -10.20 17.49
C THR A 278 8.13 -9.37 17.55
N PHE A 279 7.50 -9.04 16.42
CA PHE A 279 6.27 -8.23 16.40
C PHE A 279 4.97 -9.05 16.24
N TYR A 280 5.03 -10.29 15.74
CA TYR A 280 3.85 -11.15 15.58
C TYR A 280 3.45 -11.91 16.84
N GLY A 281 4.12 -11.69 17.98
CA GLY A 281 3.85 -12.38 19.23
C GLY A 281 3.78 -11.44 20.43
N LYS A 282 2.55 -11.01 20.77
CA LYS A 282 2.15 -10.38 22.04
C LYS A 282 2.77 -9.02 22.39
N ARG A 283 1.98 -7.95 22.31
CA ARG A 283 1.92 -6.91 23.35
C ARG A 283 0.48 -6.44 23.61
N PRO A 284 0.15 -6.02 24.85
CA PRO A 284 -1.22 -5.82 25.31
C PRO A 284 -1.80 -4.50 24.80
N SER A 285 -3.11 -4.54 24.57
CA SER A 285 -3.97 -3.39 24.31
C SER A 285 -3.84 -2.30 25.38
N THR A 286 -3.64 -1.06 24.95
CA THR A 286 -4.17 0.11 25.67
C THR A 286 -4.39 1.23 24.68
N ILE A 287 -5.60 1.30 24.13
CA ILE A 287 -6.12 2.50 23.49
C ILE A 287 -6.31 3.52 24.61
N LYS A 288 -5.44 4.53 24.69
CA LYS A 288 -5.72 5.74 25.48
C LYS A 288 -6.74 6.56 24.70
N ARG A 289 -7.95 6.65 25.27
CA ARG A 289 -8.95 7.65 24.90
C ARG A 289 -8.51 8.97 25.51
N ASP A 290 -8.12 9.94 24.68
CA ASP A 290 -8.16 11.35 25.05
C ASP A 290 -9.22 12.03 24.18
N TYR A 291 -10.47 11.92 24.63
CA TYR A 291 -11.51 12.89 24.32
C TYR A 291 -11.55 13.86 25.50
N GLN A 292 -11.12 15.11 25.29
CA GLN A 292 -11.63 16.23 26.06
C GLN A 292 -12.29 17.22 25.10
N SER A 293 -13.62 17.13 25.05
CA SER A 293 -14.51 18.30 24.98
C SER A 293 -14.01 19.34 25.99
N GLY A 294 -13.72 20.59 25.66
CA GLY A 294 -14.54 21.55 24.93
C GLY A 294 -14.98 22.61 25.94
N GLU A 295 -14.59 23.87 25.76
CA GLU A 295 -15.38 25.02 26.21
C GLU A 295 -14.89 26.32 25.56
N TYR A 296 -15.85 27.03 24.98
CA TYR A 296 -15.74 28.38 24.44
C TYR A 296 -15.51 29.38 25.57
N HIS A 297 -14.64 30.37 25.35
CA HIS A 297 -14.91 31.72 25.83
C HIS A 297 -14.45 32.78 24.83
N LEU A 298 -15.45 33.39 24.18
CA LEU A 298 -15.37 34.74 23.65
C LEU A 298 -15.20 35.71 24.83
N SER A 299 -14.20 36.60 24.74
CA SER A 299 -14.31 37.92 25.36
C SER A 299 -13.57 38.95 24.52
N HIS A 300 -14.34 39.93 24.06
CA HIS A 300 -13.88 41.20 23.52
C HIS A 300 -12.90 41.91 24.47
N LYS A 301 -11.77 42.35 23.93
CA LYS A 301 -11.33 43.76 23.91
C LYS A 301 -10.12 43.92 22.99
#